data_AF-A0A1D2RD33-F1
#
_entry.id   AF-A0A1D2RD33-F1
#
_cell.length_a   1.000
_cell.length_b   1.000
_cell.length_c   1.000
_cell.angle_alpha   90.00
_cell.angle_beta   90.00
_cell.angle_gamma   90.00
#
_symmetry.space_group_name_H-M   'P 1'
#
loop_
_entity.id
_entity.type
_entity.pdbx_description
1 polymer ?
#
loop_
_entity_poly.entity_id
_entity_poly.type
_entity_poly.pdbx_seq_one_letter_code
_entity_poly.pdbx_strand_id
1 'polypeptide(L)'
;MHNFKIQLLNKMLELWMIIYVVGALICFAIAYRAFFVKKKLTQSRKLFGLLSFLFGLICILDLLSQAAGPTKLSVYIQHSLTMLYPFPMFLLMLIPLTLYKDIRGKTVLKIMIFPLLVGLIGVGDVIDTEAENFGDTTFVKFIYNEDLYSIWLFLNFIPVVVMYYFFYKIFKTPDVRANKDSMKRLKMFALAFTILIITGYAFAIAEMIFGTPPLSSIGAASGVSLAMIAFKLRKERM
;
A
#
# COMPACT_ATOMS: atom_id res chain seq x y z
N MET A 1 23.08 -3.27 -36.98
CA MET A 1 21.82 -2.71 -36.43
C MET A 1 21.06 -3.66 -35.48
N HIS A 2 21.63 -4.80 -35.06
CA HIS A 2 20.96 -5.77 -34.17
C HIS A 2 21.43 -5.72 -32.69
N ASN A 3 22.60 -5.13 -32.41
CA ASN A 3 23.14 -5.03 -31.04
C ASN A 3 22.59 -3.87 -30.19
N PHE A 4 21.88 -2.90 -30.78
CA PHE A 4 21.35 -1.75 -30.04
C PHE A 4 20.07 -2.09 -29.26
N LYS A 5 19.26 -3.04 -29.75
CA LYS A 5 18.02 -3.49 -29.08
C LYS A 5 18.28 -4.41 -27.88
N ILE A 6 19.34 -5.23 -27.92
CA ILE A 6 19.70 -6.10 -26.81
C ILE A 6 20.34 -5.30 -25.66
N GLN A 7 21.07 -4.22 -25.96
CA GLN A 7 21.59 -3.32 -24.93
C GLN A 7 20.50 -2.50 -24.22
N LEU A 8 19.39 -2.14 -24.88
CA LEU A 8 18.30 -1.41 -24.23
C LEU A 8 17.51 -2.30 -23.26
N LEU A 9 17.30 -3.59 -23.62
CA LEU A 9 16.59 -4.54 -22.75
C LEU A 9 17.41 -4.95 -21.52
N ASN A 10 18.74 -4.81 -21.57
CA ASN A 10 19.66 -5.13 -20.48
C ASN A 10 19.95 -3.97 -19.51
N LYS A 11 19.37 -2.77 -19.71
CA LYS A 11 19.94 -1.54 -19.13
C LYS A 11 19.22 -0.89 -17.95
N MET A 12 18.12 -1.43 -17.43
CA MET A 12 17.50 -0.83 -16.24
C MET A 12 17.15 -1.81 -15.12
N LEU A 13 17.59 -3.07 -15.19
CA LEU A 13 17.54 -3.96 -14.03
C LEU A 13 18.72 -3.65 -13.10
N GLU A 14 18.58 -2.57 -12.35
CA GLU A 14 19.59 -2.19 -11.37
C GLU A 14 19.41 -2.97 -10.06
N LEU A 15 20.52 -3.20 -9.35
CA LEU A 15 20.52 -4.01 -8.13
C LEU A 15 19.59 -3.44 -7.06
N TRP A 16 19.46 -2.11 -6.98
CA TRP A 16 18.60 -1.46 -5.99
C TRP A 16 17.13 -1.87 -6.15
N MET A 17 16.67 -2.19 -7.37
CA MET A 17 15.28 -2.57 -7.65
C MET A 17 14.86 -3.89 -7.01
N ILE A 18 15.80 -4.68 -6.49
CA ILE A 18 15.52 -5.90 -5.74
C ILE A 18 14.64 -5.63 -4.51
N ILE A 19 14.67 -4.41 -3.97
CA ILE A 19 13.85 -3.99 -2.83
C ILE A 19 12.35 -4.17 -3.10
N TYR A 20 11.90 -3.94 -4.34
CA TYR A 20 10.50 -4.14 -4.75
C TYR A 20 10.12 -5.62 -4.74
N VAL A 21 11.01 -6.47 -5.24
CA VAL A 21 10.82 -7.93 -5.23
C VAL A 21 10.74 -8.43 -3.79
N VAL A 22 11.64 -7.97 -2.92
CA VAL A 22 11.62 -8.31 -1.49
C VAL A 22 10.31 -7.86 -0.84
N GLY A 23 9.89 -6.62 -1.07
CA GLY A 23 8.62 -6.09 -0.56
C GLY A 23 7.41 -6.90 -1.03
N ALA A 24 7.36 -7.26 -2.32
CA ALA A 24 6.31 -8.07 -2.90
C ALA A 24 6.28 -9.49 -2.31
N LEU A 25 7.44 -10.14 -2.19
CA LEU A 25 7.54 -11.49 -1.62
C LEU A 25 7.06 -11.54 -0.17
N ILE A 26 7.42 -10.54 0.65
CA ILE A 26 6.94 -10.45 2.03
C ILE A 26 5.41 -10.31 2.03
N CYS A 27 4.87 -9.39 1.23
CA CYS A 27 3.44 -9.16 1.09
C CYS A 27 2.67 -10.41 0.63
N PHE A 28 3.17 -11.12 -0.38
CA PHE A 28 2.54 -12.33 -0.89
C PHE A 28 2.67 -13.51 0.08
N ALA A 29 3.79 -13.65 0.79
CA ALA A 29 3.92 -14.66 1.85
C ALA A 29 2.91 -14.43 2.97
N ILE A 30 2.68 -13.16 3.33
CA ILE A 30 1.66 -12.74 4.29
C ILE A 30 0.26 -13.06 3.77
N ALA A 31 -0.06 -12.66 2.54
CA ALA A 31 -1.35 -12.92 1.92
C ALA A 31 -1.65 -14.42 1.84
N TYR A 32 -0.66 -15.22 1.42
CA TYR A 32 -0.75 -16.66 1.36
C TYR A 32 -1.04 -17.27 2.73
N ARG A 33 -0.30 -16.87 3.77
CA ARG A 33 -0.55 -17.32 5.15
C ARG A 33 -1.92 -16.87 5.67
N ALA A 34 -2.36 -15.67 5.28
CA ALA A 34 -3.64 -15.13 5.69
C ALA A 34 -4.79 -15.96 5.11
N PHE A 35 -4.73 -16.36 3.83
CA PHE A 35 -5.80 -17.08 3.13
C PHE A 35 -5.75 -18.60 3.24
N PHE A 36 -4.57 -19.23 3.17
CA PHE A 36 -4.48 -20.68 2.92
C PHE A 36 -4.02 -21.52 4.12
N VAL A 37 -3.42 -20.91 5.15
CA VAL A 37 -2.83 -21.68 6.27
C VAL A 37 -3.84 -22.02 7.38
N LYS A 38 -4.96 -21.28 7.52
CA LYS A 38 -5.97 -21.56 8.55
C LYS A 38 -7.31 -22.02 7.96
N LYS A 39 -7.85 -23.11 8.53
CA LYS A 39 -9.14 -23.73 8.11
C LYS A 39 -10.38 -22.83 8.29
N LYS A 40 -10.36 -21.84 9.20
CA LYS A 40 -11.46 -20.86 9.40
C LYS A 40 -10.91 -19.43 9.39
N LEU A 41 -11.24 -18.69 8.33
CA LEU A 41 -10.76 -17.33 8.10
C LEU A 41 -11.70 -16.29 8.74
N THR A 42 -11.19 -15.51 9.69
CA THR A 42 -11.90 -14.34 10.21
C THR A 42 -11.95 -13.22 9.15
N GLN A 43 -12.94 -12.32 9.23
CA GLN A 43 -13.05 -11.19 8.30
C GLN A 43 -11.81 -10.29 8.31
N SER A 44 -11.28 -9.97 9.49
CA SER A 44 -10.06 -9.18 9.62
C SER A 44 -8.91 -9.85 8.88
N ARG A 45 -8.76 -11.18 8.95
CA ARG A 45 -7.73 -11.92 8.21
C ARG A 45 -7.92 -11.86 6.69
N LYS A 46 -9.18 -11.94 6.21
CA LYS A 46 -9.47 -11.81 4.77
C LYS A 46 -9.12 -10.42 4.25
N LEU A 47 -9.49 -9.37 4.99
CA LEU A 47 -9.16 -7.99 4.64
C LEU A 47 -7.65 -7.75 4.71
N PHE A 48 -6.97 -8.28 5.73
CA PHE A 48 -5.51 -8.26 5.79
C PHE A 48 -4.86 -8.98 4.62
N GLY A 49 -5.30 -10.19 4.29
CA GLY A 49 -4.76 -10.94 3.17
C GLY A 49 -4.93 -10.20 1.85
N LEU A 50 -6.10 -9.58 1.64
CA LEU A 50 -6.39 -8.78 0.44
C LEU A 50 -5.52 -7.53 0.39
N LEU A 51 -5.41 -6.81 1.51
CA LEU A 51 -4.55 -5.64 1.65
C LEU A 51 -3.10 -5.98 1.32
N SER A 52 -2.57 -7.04 1.92
CA SER A 52 -1.19 -7.49 1.66
C SER A 52 -1.01 -7.91 0.21
N PHE A 53 -2.00 -8.58 -0.40
CA PHE A 53 -1.94 -8.91 -1.82
C PHE A 53 -1.87 -7.65 -2.69
N LEU A 54 -2.69 -6.63 -2.43
CA LEU A 54 -2.71 -5.38 -3.19
C LEU A 54 -1.39 -4.62 -3.07
N PHE A 55 -0.82 -4.49 -1.86
CA PHE A 55 0.50 -3.86 -1.72
C PHE A 55 1.62 -4.67 -2.38
N GLY A 56 1.55 -6.01 -2.35
CA GLY A 56 2.48 -6.84 -3.11
C GLY A 56 2.39 -6.61 -4.61
N LEU A 57 1.17 -6.47 -5.14
CA LEU A 57 0.95 -6.13 -6.55
C LEU A 57 1.48 -4.74 -6.89
N ILE A 58 1.27 -3.75 -6.02
CA ILE A 58 1.81 -2.40 -6.18
C ILE A 58 3.35 -2.43 -6.29
N CYS A 59 4.04 -3.14 -5.39
CA CYS A 59 5.50 -3.28 -5.48
C CYS A 59 5.97 -3.88 -6.82
N ILE A 60 5.24 -4.88 -7.35
CA ILE A 60 5.57 -5.47 -8.65
C ILE A 60 5.34 -4.47 -9.79
N LEU A 61 4.26 -3.70 -9.74
CA LEU A 61 3.99 -2.67 -10.75
C LEU A 61 5.04 -1.55 -10.70
N ASP A 62 5.47 -1.12 -9.51
CA ASP A 62 6.58 -0.15 -9.39
C ASP A 62 7.87 -0.70 -9.97
N LEU A 63 8.22 -1.96 -9.66
CA LEU A 63 9.36 -2.65 -10.28
C LEU A 63 9.27 -2.63 -11.81
N LEU A 64 8.11 -2.97 -12.36
CA LEU A 64 7.89 -3.01 -13.81
C LEU A 64 7.97 -1.61 -14.43
N SER A 65 7.48 -0.58 -13.75
CA SER A 65 7.58 0.81 -14.20
C SER A 65 9.03 1.29 -14.25
N GLN A 66 9.86 0.89 -13.28
CA GLN A 66 11.28 1.19 -13.26
C GLN A 66 12.05 0.38 -14.33
N ALA A 67 11.70 -0.90 -14.48
CA ALA A 67 12.38 -1.80 -15.43
C ALA A 67 12.07 -1.46 -16.90
N ALA A 68 10.88 -0.91 -17.17
CA ALA A 68 10.48 -0.44 -18.49
C ALA A 68 11.23 0.84 -18.92
N GLY A 69 11.87 1.54 -17.99
CA GLY A 69 12.64 2.77 -18.24
C GLY A 69 11.78 4.00 -18.52
N PRO A 70 12.38 5.13 -18.95
CA PRO A 70 11.64 6.38 -19.19
C PRO A 70 10.83 6.29 -20.49
N THR A 71 9.75 5.54 -20.45
CA THR A 71 8.89 5.26 -21.60
C THR A 71 7.42 5.46 -21.23
N LYS A 72 6.58 5.62 -22.26
CA LYS A 72 5.11 5.70 -22.08
C LYS A 72 4.52 4.47 -21.37
N LEU A 73 5.19 3.32 -21.43
CA LEU A 73 4.76 2.13 -20.70
C LEU A 73 4.83 2.35 -19.19
N SER A 74 5.88 3.03 -18.70
CA SER A 74 6.07 3.33 -17.28
C SER A 74 5.03 4.33 -16.78
N VAL A 75 4.71 5.34 -17.59
CA VAL A 75 3.59 6.26 -17.33
C VAL A 75 2.26 5.49 -17.21
N TYR A 76 1.97 4.58 -18.16
CA TYR A 76 0.76 3.77 -18.13
C TYR A 76 0.67 2.86 -16.90
N ILE A 77 1.79 2.25 -16.50
CA ILE A 77 1.86 1.44 -15.29
C ILE A 77 1.60 2.30 -14.05
N GLN A 78 2.17 3.50 -13.97
CA GLN A 78 1.92 4.42 -12.86
C GLN A 78 0.46 4.90 -12.81
N HIS A 79 -0.18 5.20 -13.95
CA HIS A 79 -1.62 5.47 -13.94
C HIS A 79 -2.45 4.28 -13.44
N SER A 80 -2.04 3.06 -13.75
CA SER A 80 -2.71 1.86 -13.23
C SER A 80 -2.54 1.74 -11.71
N LEU A 81 -1.37 2.15 -11.19
CA LEU A 81 -1.09 2.22 -9.76
C LEU A 81 -1.94 3.28 -9.05
N THR A 82 -2.16 4.43 -9.66
CA THR A 82 -2.91 5.53 -9.04
C THR A 82 -4.40 5.23 -8.98
N MET A 83 -4.90 4.38 -9.89
CA MET A 83 -6.19 3.71 -9.76
C MET A 83 -6.23 2.65 -8.65
N LEU A 84 -5.12 1.93 -8.43
CA LEU A 84 -5.05 0.80 -7.51
C LEU A 84 -4.87 1.20 -6.04
N TYR A 85 -4.06 2.24 -5.75
CA TYR A 85 -3.70 2.71 -4.41
C TYR A 85 -4.88 3.11 -3.50
N PRO A 86 -6.00 3.64 -4.00
CA PRO A 86 -7.18 3.88 -3.17
C PRO A 86 -7.76 2.60 -2.55
N PHE A 87 -7.73 1.47 -3.25
CA PHE A 87 -8.28 0.22 -2.72
C PHE A 87 -7.65 -0.21 -1.39
N PRO A 88 -6.31 -0.36 -1.27
CA PRO A 88 -5.70 -0.67 0.01
C PRO A 88 -5.99 0.40 1.07
N MET A 89 -5.97 1.70 0.74
CA MET A 89 -6.28 2.77 1.72
C MET A 89 -7.67 2.65 2.33
N PHE A 90 -8.67 2.31 1.51
CA PHE A 90 -10.03 2.09 2.00
C PHE A 90 -10.18 0.75 2.74
N LEU A 91 -9.46 -0.29 2.34
CA LEU A 91 -9.43 -1.56 3.09
C LEU A 91 -8.78 -1.37 4.47
N LEU A 92 -7.74 -0.53 4.59
CA LEU A 92 -7.12 -0.16 5.88
C LEU A 92 -8.17 0.42 6.83
N MET A 93 -9.00 1.34 6.34
CA MET A 93 -10.09 1.96 7.13
C MET A 93 -11.09 0.95 7.68
N LEU A 94 -11.33 -0.17 6.98
CA LEU A 94 -12.31 -1.19 7.40
C LEU A 94 -11.78 -2.14 8.47
N ILE A 95 -10.46 -2.27 8.61
CA ILE A 95 -9.86 -3.24 9.54
C ILE A 95 -10.21 -2.96 11.02
N PRO A 96 -10.19 -1.71 11.52
CA PRO A 96 -10.68 -1.43 12.87
C PRO A 96 -12.15 -1.78 13.03
N LEU A 97 -12.99 -1.52 12.03
CA LEU A 97 -14.42 -1.83 12.10
C LEU A 97 -14.69 -3.32 12.29
N THR A 98 -13.89 -4.19 11.66
CA THR A 98 -14.06 -5.65 11.79
C THR A 98 -13.70 -6.17 13.16
N LEU A 99 -12.97 -5.39 13.97
CA LEU A 99 -12.69 -5.70 15.36
C LEU A 99 -13.88 -5.39 16.28
N TYR A 100 -14.77 -4.48 15.86
CA TYR A 100 -15.89 -4.00 16.66
C TYR A 100 -17.23 -4.61 16.25
N LYS A 101 -17.48 -4.78 14.95
CA LYS A 101 -18.74 -5.32 14.41
C LYS A 101 -18.48 -6.19 13.18
N ASP A 102 -19.31 -7.22 13.01
CA ASP A 102 -19.34 -8.00 11.76
C ASP A 102 -19.87 -7.09 10.64
N ILE A 103 -19.08 -6.94 9.57
CA ILE A 103 -19.40 -6.06 8.43
C ILE A 103 -19.87 -6.84 7.19
N ARG A 104 -20.46 -8.03 7.36
CA ARG A 104 -21.03 -8.83 6.25
C ARG A 104 -21.97 -8.01 5.34
N GLY A 105 -21.77 -8.09 4.01
CA GLY A 105 -22.78 -7.74 3.00
C GLY A 105 -22.45 -6.57 2.03
N LYS A 106 -23.51 -6.05 1.39
CA LYS A 106 -23.52 -4.97 0.36
C LYS A 106 -22.89 -3.64 0.83
N THR A 107 -22.71 -3.46 2.13
CA THR A 107 -22.09 -2.24 2.72
C THR A 107 -20.61 -2.11 2.37
N VAL A 108 -19.86 -3.22 2.34
CA VAL A 108 -18.45 -3.18 1.89
C VAL A 108 -18.38 -2.77 0.43
N LEU A 109 -19.24 -3.32 -0.43
CA LEU A 109 -19.33 -2.94 -1.84
C LEU A 109 -19.66 -1.44 -2.01
N LYS A 110 -20.60 -0.89 -1.22
CA LYS A 110 -20.90 0.56 -1.23
C LYS A 110 -19.70 1.42 -0.82
N ILE A 111 -18.93 0.98 0.19
CA ILE A 111 -17.73 1.69 0.64
C ILE A 111 -16.61 1.60 -0.41
N MET A 112 -16.56 0.54 -1.22
CA MET A 112 -15.61 0.36 -2.32
C MET A 112 -15.93 1.16 -3.58
N ILE A 113 -17.11 1.79 -3.68
CA ILE A 113 -17.42 2.72 -4.79
C ILE A 113 -16.56 3.98 -4.69
N PHE A 114 -16.35 4.50 -3.48
CA PHE A 114 -15.56 5.71 -3.28
C PHE A 114 -14.08 5.56 -3.70
N PRO A 115 -13.31 4.52 -3.31
CA PRO A 115 -11.94 4.34 -3.80
C PRO A 115 -11.89 4.21 -5.32
N LEU A 116 -12.91 3.60 -5.93
CA LEU A 116 -12.99 3.51 -7.39
C LEU A 116 -13.17 4.90 -8.01
N LEU A 117 -14.00 5.77 -7.44
CA LEU A 117 -14.12 7.16 -7.89
C LEU A 117 -12.83 7.97 -7.67
N VAL A 118 -12.16 7.81 -6.53
CA VAL A 118 -10.86 8.47 -6.26
C VAL A 118 -9.79 7.99 -7.25
N GLY A 119 -9.74 6.69 -7.53
CA GLY A 119 -8.80 6.11 -8.50
C GLY A 119 -9.03 6.63 -9.92
N LEU A 120 -10.28 6.90 -10.30
CA LEU A 120 -10.61 7.51 -11.59
C LEU A 120 -10.18 8.98 -11.68
N ILE A 121 -10.15 9.72 -10.57
CA ILE A 121 -9.65 11.10 -10.52
C ILE A 121 -8.12 11.15 -10.70
N GLY A 122 -7.41 10.09 -10.29
CA GLY A 122 -5.96 9.93 -10.46
C GLY A 122 -5.51 9.64 -11.90
N VAL A 123 -6.42 9.55 -12.87
CA VAL A 123 -6.05 9.39 -14.29
C VAL A 123 -5.49 10.72 -14.80
N GLY A 124 -4.16 10.78 -14.96
CA GLY A 124 -3.46 11.98 -15.45
C GLY A 124 -2.54 12.67 -14.44
N ASP A 125 -2.28 12.04 -13.30
CA ASP A 125 -1.37 12.56 -12.29
C ASP A 125 0.11 12.41 -12.63
N VAL A 126 0.51 11.34 -13.34
CA VAL A 126 1.81 11.24 -14.00
C VAL A 126 1.69 11.71 -15.45
N ILE A 127 2.40 12.77 -15.83
CA ILE A 127 2.30 13.36 -17.17
C ILE A 127 3.45 12.92 -18.08
N ASP A 128 4.60 12.58 -17.53
CA ASP A 128 5.75 12.10 -18.29
C ASP A 128 6.76 11.35 -17.40
N THR A 129 7.83 10.85 -18.00
CA THR A 129 8.96 10.20 -17.34
C THR A 129 10.30 10.64 -17.91
N GLU A 130 11.31 10.73 -17.05
CA GLU A 130 12.69 10.93 -17.46
C GLU A 130 13.63 9.96 -16.74
N ALA A 131 14.82 9.72 -17.31
CA ALA A 131 15.87 9.00 -16.59
C ALA A 131 16.61 10.00 -15.71
N GLU A 132 16.74 9.69 -14.43
CA GLU A 132 17.49 10.48 -13.47
C GLU A 132 18.60 9.64 -12.84
N ASN A 133 19.71 10.29 -12.52
CA ASN A 133 20.88 9.67 -11.94
C ASN A 133 21.16 10.28 -10.58
N PHE A 134 21.33 9.43 -9.57
CA PHE A 134 21.83 9.83 -8.26
C PHE A 134 23.12 9.06 -7.97
N GLY A 135 24.26 9.72 -8.17
CA GLY A 135 25.56 9.04 -8.20
C GLY A 135 25.60 8.01 -9.33
N ASP A 136 25.95 6.77 -9.00
CA ASP A 136 26.01 5.65 -9.96
C ASP A 136 24.67 4.90 -10.12
N THR A 137 23.58 5.42 -9.52
CA THR A 137 22.25 4.79 -9.57
C THR A 137 21.37 5.49 -10.60
N THR A 138 20.84 4.74 -11.57
CA THR A 138 19.87 5.23 -12.55
C THR A 138 18.46 4.79 -12.14
N PHE A 139 17.50 5.68 -12.25
CA PHE A 139 16.09 5.36 -12.03
C PHE A 139 15.18 6.15 -12.97
N VAL A 140 13.93 5.69 -13.08
CA VAL A 140 12.87 6.41 -13.77
C VAL A 140 12.27 7.41 -12.79
N LYS A 141 12.45 8.69 -13.09
CA LYS A 141 11.74 9.77 -12.44
C LYS A 141 10.41 9.98 -13.12
N PHE A 142 9.35 10.07 -12.33
CA PHE A 142 8.02 10.41 -12.81
C PHE A 142 7.78 11.90 -12.68
N ILE A 143 7.27 12.52 -13.74
CA ILE A 143 6.87 13.92 -13.74
C ILE A 143 5.38 13.96 -13.45
N TYR A 144 5.01 14.64 -12.37
CA TYR A 144 3.64 14.69 -11.88
C TYR A 144 2.95 16.00 -12.25
N ASN A 145 1.65 15.94 -12.53
CA ASN A 145 0.77 17.10 -12.39
C ASN A 145 0.52 17.31 -10.89
N GLU A 146 1.24 18.27 -10.31
CA GLU A 146 1.24 18.50 -8.85
C GLU A 146 -0.15 18.78 -8.27
N ASP A 147 -1.00 19.52 -8.98
CA ASP A 147 -2.36 19.84 -8.52
C ASP A 147 -3.22 18.57 -8.42
N LEU A 148 -3.23 17.77 -9.48
CA LEU A 148 -3.98 16.52 -9.52
C LEU A 148 -3.45 15.50 -8.53
N TYR A 149 -2.12 15.36 -8.44
CA TYR A 149 -1.47 14.44 -7.51
C TYR A 149 -1.73 14.85 -6.05
N SER A 150 -1.69 16.15 -5.74
CA SER A 150 -1.99 16.68 -4.39
C SER A 150 -3.44 16.44 -3.99
N ILE A 151 -4.39 16.66 -4.90
CA ILE A 151 -5.81 16.35 -4.68
C ILE A 151 -5.99 14.84 -4.45
N TRP A 152 -5.34 14.02 -5.27
CA TRP A 152 -5.38 12.56 -5.15
C TRP A 152 -4.81 12.08 -3.81
N LEU A 153 -3.66 12.61 -3.38
CA LEU A 153 -3.07 12.32 -2.06
C LEU A 153 -4.02 12.72 -0.93
N PHE A 154 -4.61 13.91 -1.01
CA PHE A 154 -5.56 14.39 -0.01
C PHE A 154 -6.79 13.47 0.10
N LEU A 155 -7.38 13.06 -1.03
CA LEU A 155 -8.52 12.14 -1.05
C LEU A 155 -8.16 10.76 -0.48
N ASN A 156 -6.94 10.27 -0.72
CA ASN A 156 -6.43 9.04 -0.13
C ASN A 156 -6.12 9.16 1.37
N PHE A 157 -5.98 10.38 1.89
CA PHE A 157 -5.76 10.64 3.31
C PHE A 157 -7.07 10.62 4.13
N ILE A 158 -8.22 10.91 3.51
CA ILE A 158 -9.53 10.88 4.20
C ILE A 158 -9.81 9.52 4.88
N PRO A 159 -9.62 8.35 4.22
CA PRO A 159 -9.73 7.04 4.87
C PRO A 159 -8.87 6.87 6.11
N VAL A 160 -7.68 7.47 6.15
CA VAL A 160 -6.79 7.43 7.30
C VAL A 160 -7.42 8.14 8.49
N VAL A 161 -7.96 9.34 8.27
CA VAL A 161 -8.65 10.10 9.32
C VAL A 161 -9.83 9.31 9.88
N VAL A 162 -10.63 8.70 9.01
CA VAL A 162 -11.78 7.87 9.40
C VAL A 162 -11.32 6.62 10.16
N MET A 163 -10.21 6.00 9.76
CA MET A 163 -9.61 4.86 10.47
C MET A 163 -9.23 5.24 11.92
N TYR A 164 -8.57 6.38 12.13
CA TYR A 164 -8.23 6.85 13.48
C TYR A 164 -9.46 7.20 14.31
N TYR A 165 -10.50 7.75 13.69
CA TYR A 165 -11.78 7.95 14.36
C TYR A 165 -12.39 6.62 14.85
N PHE A 166 -12.31 5.55 14.05
CA PHE A 166 -12.75 4.22 14.48
C PHE A 166 -11.87 3.66 15.60
N PHE A 167 -10.54 3.79 15.52
CA PHE A 167 -9.67 3.41 16.62
C PHE A 167 -10.05 4.12 17.92
N TYR A 168 -10.25 5.43 17.87
CA TYR A 168 -10.68 6.23 19.02
C TYR A 168 -11.98 5.70 19.64
N LYS A 169 -12.99 5.37 18.82
CA LYS A 169 -14.23 4.76 19.31
C LYS A 169 -13.98 3.40 19.97
N ILE A 170 -13.18 2.54 19.35
CA ILE A 170 -12.88 1.19 19.87
C ILE A 170 -12.14 1.28 21.20
N PHE A 171 -11.19 2.22 21.34
CA PHE A 171 -10.49 2.48 22.60
C PHE A 171 -11.40 2.96 23.75
N LYS A 172 -12.60 3.47 23.43
CA LYS A 172 -13.60 3.90 24.41
C LYS A 172 -14.58 2.80 24.81
N THR A 173 -14.65 1.68 24.10
CA THR A 173 -15.57 0.58 24.40
C THR A 173 -15.22 -0.07 25.75
N PRO A 174 -16.20 -0.29 26.66
CA PRO A 174 -15.97 -0.90 27.98
C PRO A 174 -15.23 -2.25 27.90
N ASP A 175 -15.64 -3.12 26.97
CA ASP A 175 -15.05 -4.46 26.79
C ASP A 175 -13.56 -4.42 26.44
N VAL A 176 -13.16 -3.44 25.62
CA VAL A 176 -11.76 -3.24 25.20
C VAL A 176 -10.95 -2.64 26.34
N ARG A 177 -11.53 -1.73 27.13
CA ARG A 177 -10.87 -1.12 28.30
C ARG A 177 -10.68 -2.11 29.44
N ALA A 178 -11.64 -3.00 29.66
CA ALA A 178 -11.55 -4.03 30.70
C ALA A 178 -10.47 -5.08 30.39
N ASN A 179 -10.18 -5.33 29.11
CA ASN A 179 -9.23 -6.35 28.68
C ASN A 179 -7.84 -5.75 28.33
N LYS A 180 -6.88 -5.86 29.26
CA LYS A 180 -5.50 -5.34 29.10
C LYS A 180 -4.78 -5.87 27.85
N ASP A 181 -4.98 -7.13 27.49
CA ASP A 181 -4.34 -7.73 26.31
C ASP A 181 -4.91 -7.17 25.01
N SER A 182 -6.24 -7.00 24.95
CA SER A 182 -6.92 -6.41 23.80
C SER A 182 -6.51 -4.95 23.60
N MET A 183 -6.43 -4.20 24.70
CA MET A 183 -5.92 -2.82 24.72
C MET A 183 -4.47 -2.74 24.22
N LYS A 184 -3.56 -3.59 24.71
CA LYS A 184 -2.15 -3.61 24.29
C LYS A 184 -2.02 -3.93 22.80
N ARG A 185 -2.78 -4.90 22.29
CA ARG A 185 -2.78 -5.26 20.86
C ARG A 185 -3.30 -4.13 20.00
N LEU A 186 -4.42 -3.52 20.37
CA LEU A 186 -4.99 -2.40 19.62
C LEU A 186 -4.02 -1.21 19.57
N LYS A 187 -3.28 -0.94 20.65
CA LYS A 187 -2.21 0.08 20.68
C LYS A 187 -1.06 -0.25 19.75
N MET A 188 -0.51 -1.48 19.81
CA MET A 188 0.55 -1.91 18.89
C MET A 188 0.10 -1.87 17.44
N PHE A 189 -1.16 -2.23 17.21
CA PHE A 189 -1.78 -2.23 15.90
C PHE A 189 -1.93 -0.82 15.33
N ALA A 190 -2.50 0.10 16.12
CA ALA A 190 -2.59 1.51 15.76
C ALA A 190 -1.20 2.12 15.52
N LEU A 191 -0.20 1.80 16.35
CA LEU A 191 1.17 2.26 16.18
C LEU A 191 1.80 1.76 14.87
N ALA A 192 1.68 0.47 14.55
CA ALA A 192 2.20 -0.09 13.30
C ALA A 192 1.57 0.57 12.07
N PHE A 193 0.26 0.84 12.13
CA PHE A 193 -0.45 1.57 11.09
C PHE A 193 -0.01 3.03 10.99
N THR A 194 0.22 3.72 12.12
CA THR A 194 0.77 5.08 12.11
C THR A 194 2.12 5.13 11.42
N ILE A 195 3.02 4.18 11.73
CA ILE A 195 4.33 4.10 11.07
C ILE A 195 4.14 3.88 9.57
N LEU A 196 3.28 2.93 9.15
CA LEU A 196 2.96 2.66 7.75
C LEU A 196 2.52 3.92 7.00
N ILE A 197 1.56 4.66 7.57
CA ILE A 197 1.00 5.86 6.95
C ILE A 197 2.08 6.93 6.85
N ILE A 198 2.81 7.21 7.93
CA ILE A 198 3.85 8.24 7.93
C ILE A 198 4.92 7.91 6.89
N THR A 199 5.42 6.66 6.85
CA THR A 199 6.45 6.28 5.88
C THR A 199 5.92 6.31 4.45
N GLY A 200 4.71 5.80 4.20
CA GLY A 200 4.09 5.81 2.87
C GLY A 200 3.90 7.22 2.32
N TYR A 201 3.34 8.13 3.11
CA TYR A 201 3.13 9.52 2.70
C TYR A 201 4.44 10.32 2.62
N ALA A 202 5.39 10.08 3.53
CA ALA A 202 6.70 10.75 3.45
C ALA A 202 7.44 10.37 2.15
N PHE A 203 7.40 9.09 1.76
CA PHE A 203 7.96 8.67 0.48
C PHE A 203 7.18 9.21 -0.71
N ALA A 204 5.86 9.21 -0.69
CA ALA A 204 5.05 9.79 -1.76
C ALA A 204 5.32 11.30 -1.98
N ILE A 205 5.49 12.05 -0.89
CA ILE A 205 5.88 13.46 -0.95
C ILE A 205 7.31 13.61 -1.49
N ALA A 206 8.24 12.73 -1.08
CA ALA A 206 9.60 12.74 -1.58
C ALA A 206 9.70 12.39 -3.07
N GLU A 207 8.88 11.45 -3.55
CA GLU A 207 8.73 11.11 -4.97
C GLU A 207 8.31 12.32 -5.79
N MET A 208 7.32 13.06 -5.32
CA MET A 208 6.82 14.24 -6.00
C MET A 208 7.84 15.40 -5.99
N ILE A 209 8.44 15.71 -4.84
CA ILE A 209 9.30 16.90 -4.68
C ILE A 209 10.71 16.66 -5.20
N PHE A 210 11.29 15.49 -4.91
CA PHE A 210 12.69 15.18 -5.20
C PHE A 210 12.85 14.22 -6.37
N GLY A 211 11.76 13.75 -6.98
CA GLY A 211 11.83 12.83 -8.11
C GLY A 211 12.31 11.43 -7.75
N THR A 212 12.40 11.08 -6.47
CA THR A 212 12.90 9.77 -6.06
C THR A 212 12.07 8.65 -6.69
N PRO A 213 12.65 7.45 -6.92
CA PRO A 213 11.86 6.32 -7.38
C PRO A 213 10.69 6.04 -6.42
N PRO A 214 9.64 5.34 -6.87
CA PRO A 214 8.44 5.12 -6.08
C PRO A 214 8.74 4.16 -4.92
N LEU A 215 9.22 4.67 -3.80
CA LEU A 215 9.60 3.91 -2.59
C LEU A 215 8.42 3.78 -1.60
N SER A 216 7.36 4.53 -1.83
CA SER A 216 6.11 4.53 -1.06
C SER A 216 5.48 3.15 -0.97
N SER A 217 5.58 2.34 -2.03
CA SER A 217 5.12 0.95 -2.05
C SER A 217 5.89 0.03 -1.10
N ILE A 218 7.20 0.23 -0.99
CA ILE A 218 8.07 -0.53 -0.07
C ILE A 218 7.78 -0.11 1.37
N GLY A 219 7.61 1.19 1.62
CA GLY A 219 7.18 1.72 2.92
C GLY A 219 5.86 1.10 3.36
N ALA A 220 4.89 1.02 2.45
CA ALA A 220 3.59 0.41 2.71
C ALA A 220 3.69 -1.10 2.95
N ALA A 221 4.46 -1.83 2.14
CA ALA A 221 4.72 -3.27 2.30
C ALA A 221 5.36 -3.59 3.66
N SER A 222 6.34 -2.79 4.08
CA SER A 222 7.01 -2.92 5.38
C SER A 222 6.04 -2.68 6.53
N GLY A 223 5.23 -1.63 6.43
CA GLY A 223 4.22 -1.31 7.44
C GLY A 223 3.17 -2.41 7.61
N VAL A 224 2.65 -2.98 6.50
CA VAL A 224 1.66 -4.07 6.55
C VAL A 224 2.26 -5.31 7.20
N SER A 225 3.54 -5.56 6.97
CA SER A 225 4.28 -6.67 7.56
C SER A 225 4.39 -6.54 9.09
N LEU A 226 4.74 -5.35 9.57
CA LEU A 226 4.76 -5.05 11.01
C LEU A 226 3.37 -5.18 11.65
N ALA A 227 2.34 -4.70 10.96
CA ALA A 227 0.97 -4.81 11.43
C ALA A 227 0.48 -6.28 11.53
N MET A 228 0.92 -7.16 10.62
CA MET A 228 0.59 -8.58 10.71
C MET A 228 1.23 -9.26 11.93
N ILE A 229 2.47 -8.91 12.27
CA ILE A 229 3.15 -9.44 13.45
C ILE A 229 2.35 -9.08 14.71
N ALA A 230 1.86 -7.85 14.81
CA ALA A 230 0.98 -7.42 15.90
C ALA A 230 -0.32 -8.26 15.99
N PHE A 231 -0.88 -8.67 14.84
CA PHE A 231 -2.07 -9.54 14.77
C PHE A 231 -1.80 -11.01 15.14
N LYS A 232 -0.58 -11.51 14.95
CA LYS A 232 -0.22 -12.94 15.15
C LYS A 232 -0.05 -13.32 16.62
N LEU A 233 0.02 -12.37 17.56
CA LEU A 233 0.23 -12.60 19.00
C LEU A 233 -0.96 -13.24 19.76
N ARG A 234 -1.90 -13.89 19.07
CA ARG A 234 -2.89 -14.77 19.67
C ARG A 234 -2.38 -16.21 19.58
N LYS A 235 -1.87 -16.74 20.70
CA LYS A 235 -2.24 -18.12 21.06
C LYS A 235 -3.76 -18.06 21.25
N GLU A 236 -4.49 -18.42 20.20
CA GLU A 236 -5.90 -18.78 20.31
C GLU A 236 -5.93 -20.04 21.17
N ARG A 237 -5.92 -19.88 22.49
CA ARG A 237 -6.46 -20.92 23.36
C ARG A 237 -7.95 -20.98 23.02
N MET A 238 -8.32 -22.03 22.30
CA MET A 238 -9.67 -22.59 22.36
C MET A 238 -9.95 -22.95 23.82
#